data_AF-A0A496V1K4-F1
#
_entry.id   AF-A0A496V1K4-F1
#
_cell.length_a   1.000
_cell.length_b   1.000
_cell.length_c   1.000
_cell.angle_alpha   90.00
_cell.angle_beta   90.00
_cell.angle_gamma   90.00
#
_symmetry.space_group_name_H-M   'P 1'
#
loop_
_entity.id
_entity.type
_entity.pdbx_description
1 polymer ?
#
loop_
_entity_poly.entity_id
_entity_poly.type
_entity_poly.pdbx_seq_one_letter_code
_entity_poly.pdbx_strand_id
1 'polypeptide(L)' 'MPIVFASGFGGVILRYDGLYWRELESGTESNLNGIGRTGYLDVFAVGEGTTRIVYNKGLDRGNVGI' A
#
# COMPACT_ATOMS: atom_id res chain seq x y z
N MET A 1 5.57 15.88 9.84
CA MET A 1 4.84 16.07 8.57
C MET A 1 4.03 14.81 8.27
N PRO A 2 2.83 14.90 7.67
CA PRO A 2 1.95 13.74 7.49
C PRO A 2 2.42 12.84 6.34
N ILE A 3 2.29 11.53 6.54
CA ILE A 3 2.48 10.52 5.50
C ILE A 3 1.21 10.44 4.67
N VAL A 4 1.34 10.52 3.34
CA VAL A 4 0.23 10.43 2.38
C VAL A 4 0.43 9.22 1.48
N PHE A 5 -0.66 8.61 1.05
CA PHE A 5 -0.67 7.51 0.10
C PHE A 5 -1.63 7.82 -1.05
N ALA A 6 -1.27 7.37 -2.25
CA ALA A 6 -2.10 7.46 -3.45
C ALA A 6 -2.06 6.14 -4.23
N SER A 7 -3.15 5.82 -4.92
CA SER A 7 -3.27 4.65 -5.80
C SER A 7 -3.84 5.05 -7.15
N GLY A 8 -3.59 4.26 -8.21
CA GLY A 8 -4.11 4.57 -9.53
C GLY A 8 -4.03 3.44 -10.55
N PHE A 9 -4.06 3.82 -11.83
CA PHE A 9 -4.04 2.91 -12.98
C PHE A 9 -2.78 2.05 -13.00
N GLY A 10 -2.89 0.83 -13.54
CA GLY A 10 -1.74 -0.07 -13.67
C GLY A 10 -1.22 -0.60 -12.34
N GLY A 11 -2.01 -0.53 -11.27
CA GLY A 11 -1.59 -0.96 -9.93
C GLY A 11 -0.61 -0.02 -9.24
N VAL A 12 -0.48 1.23 -9.68
CA VAL A 12 0.47 2.19 -9.09
C VAL A 12 0.08 2.53 -7.66
N ILE A 13 1.07 2.51 -6.75
CA ILE A 13 0.93 2.99 -5.38
C ILE A 13 2.11 3.90 -5.04
N LEU A 14 1.81 5.07 -4.49
CA LEU A 14 2.81 6.05 -4.08
C LEU A 14 2.72 6.35 -2.59
N ARG A 15 3.87 6.53 -1.94
CA ARG A 15 4.02 7.00 -0.57
C ARG A 15 4.78 8.32 -0.54
N TYR A 16 4.18 9.34 0.09
CA TYR A 16 4.84 10.59 0.41
C TYR A 16 5.38 10.54 1.84
N ASP A 17 6.67 10.80 2.03
CA ASP A 17 7.32 10.81 3.35
C ASP A 17 7.41 12.22 3.98
N GLY A 18 6.83 13.23 3.33
CA GLY A 18 6.95 14.63 3.74
C GLY A 18 7.95 15.43 2.90
N LEU A 19 8.78 14.75 2.10
CA LEU A 19 9.77 15.37 1.22
C LEU A 19 9.68 14.83 -0.21
N TYR A 20 9.51 13.51 -0.35
CA TYR A 20 9.52 12.82 -1.64
C TYR A 20 8.40 11.81 -1.77
N TRP A 21 7.95 11.62 -3.01
CA TRP A 21 7.13 10.49 -3.39
C TRP A 21 8.01 9.30 -3.78
N ARG A 22 7.62 8.11 -3.34
CA ARG A 22 8.25 6.85 -3.73
C ARG A 22 7.17 5.85 -4.12
N GLU A 23 7.44 5.08 -5.16
CA GLU A 23 6.58 3.99 -5.58
C GLU A 23 6.73 2.79 -4.65
N LEU A 24 5.62 2.11 -4.37
CA LEU A 24 5.55 0.87 -3.63
C LEU A 24 5.02 -0.23 -4.55
N GLU A 25 5.58 -1.43 -4.43
CA GLU A 25 5.11 -2.59 -5.17
C GLU A 25 3.71 -2.98 -4.69
N SER A 26 2.75 -3.08 -5.63
CA SER A 26 1.37 -3.48 -5.36
C SER A 26 1.10 -4.97 -5.59
N GLY A 27 2.01 -5.65 -6.31
CA GLY A 27 1.87 -7.04 -6.74
C GLY A 27 0.74 -7.27 -7.76
N THR A 28 0.27 -6.23 -8.43
CA THR A 28 -0.76 -6.32 -9.47
C THR A 28 -0.61 -5.20 -10.50
N GLU A 29 -1.04 -5.45 -11.73
CA GLU A 29 -1.18 -4.43 -12.78
C GLU A 29 -2.64 -3.93 -12.90
N SER A 30 -3.56 -4.49 -12.10
CA SER A 30 -4.96 -4.07 -12.11
C SER A 30 -5.14 -2.68 -11.52
N ASN A 31 -6.14 -1.95 -12.01
CA ASN A 31 -6.44 -0.60 -11.52
C ASN A 31 -6.86 -0.61 -10.04
N LEU A 32 -6.27 0.30 -9.27
CA LEU A 32 -6.59 0.49 -7.87
C LEU A 32 -7.48 1.72 -7.71
N ASN A 33 -8.73 1.49 -7.32
CA ASN A 33 -9.79 2.49 -7.24
C ASN A 33 -9.88 3.17 -5.87
N GLY A 34 -9.15 2.67 -4.87
CA GLY A 34 -9.12 3.27 -3.55
C GLY A 34 -7.91 2.87 -2.74
N ILE A 35 -7.52 3.76 -1.82
CA ILE A 35 -6.49 3.52 -0.83
C ILE A 35 -7.01 3.94 0.54
N GLY A 36 -6.81 3.08 1.53
CA GLY A 36 -7.27 3.30 2.90
C GLY A 36 -6.15 3.02 3.89
N ARG A 37 -6.31 3.55 5.09
CA ARG A 37 -5.37 3.32 6.19
C ARG A 37 -6.11 2.96 7.47
N THR A 38 -5.71 1.86 8.11
CA THR A 38 -6.12 1.56 9.49
C THR A 38 -4.97 1.91 10.44
N GLY A 39 -5.24 2.78 11.40
CA GLY A 39 -4.21 3.28 12.32
C GLY A 39 -3.10 4.08 11.62
N TYR A 40 -1.90 4.08 12.22
CA TYR A 40 -0.75 4.82 11.68
C TYR A 40 0.05 4.04 10.63
N LEU A 41 -0.13 2.72 10.51
CA LEU A 41 0.87 1.84 9.88
C LEU A 41 0.31 0.80 8.90
N ASP A 42 -1.01 0.61 8.83
CA ASP A 42 -1.60 -0.39 7.94
C ASP A 42 -2.30 0.31 6.78
N VAL A 43 -1.77 0.12 5.56
CA VAL A 43 -2.33 0.70 4.33
C VAL A 43 -2.76 -0.42 3.42
N PHE A 44 -3.96 -0.27 2.87
CA PHE A 44 -4.53 -1.20 1.92
C PHE A 44 -4.99 -0.46 0.66
N ALA A 45 -4.85 -1.11 -0.48
CA ALA A 45 -5.40 -0.65 -1.75
C ALA A 45 -6.45 -1.64 -2.25
N VAL A 46 -7.51 -1.11 -2.86
CA VAL A 46 -8.63 -1.88 -3.40
C VAL A 46 -8.80 -1.56 -4.87
N GLY A 47 -9.08 -2.58 -5.68
CA GLY A 47 -9.18 -2.47 -7.13
C GLY A 47 -10.07 -3.57 -7.72
N GLU A 48 -10.19 -3.61 -9.03
CA GLU A 48 -11.01 -4.62 -9.71
C GLU A 48 -10.60 -6.04 -9.30
N GLY A 49 -11.49 -6.74 -8.58
CA GLY A 49 -11.29 -8.12 -8.12
C GLY A 49 -10.20 -8.30 -7.06
N THR A 50 -9.63 -7.24 -6.49
CA THR A 50 -8.50 -7.34 -5.56
C THR A 50 -8.62 -6.44 -4.32
N THR A 51 -8.16 -6.96 -3.19
CA THR A 51 -7.79 -6.20 -2.00
C THR A 51 -6.35 -6.58 -1.63
N ARG A 52 -5.45 -5.59 -1.52
CA ARG A 52 -4.03 -5.81 -1.18
C ARG A 52 -3.61 -4.97 0.02
N ILE A 53 -2.80 -5.56 0.91
CA ILE A 53 -2.08 -4.85 1.96
C ILE A 53 -0.74 -4.42 1.37
N VAL A 54 -0.46 -3.12 1.41
CA VAL A 54 0.64 -2.51 0.64
C VAL A 54 1.73 -1.97 1.57
N TYR A 55 1.35 -1.67 2.80
CA TYR A 55 2.31 -1.27 3.83
C TYR A 55 1.81 -1.77 5.18
N ASN A 56 2.63 -2.59 5.82
CA ASN A 56 2.45 -2.98 7.21
C ASN A 56 3.82 -2.85 7.88
N LYS A 57 4.00 -1.87 8.76
CA LYS A 57 5.27 -1.68 9.48
C LYS A 57 5.44 -2.67 10.66
N GLY A 58 4.58 -3.69 10.78
CA GLY A 58 4.58 -4.66 11.87
C GLY A 58 4.52 -6.13 11.44
N LEU A 59 4.66 -6.44 10.14
CA LEU A 59 4.63 -7.81 9.61
C LEU A 59 5.79 -8.08 8.65
N ASP A 60 7.00 -7.74 9.08
CA ASP A 60 8.18 -8.61 8.91
C ASP A 60 8.12 -9.85 9.81
N ARG A 61 6.90 -10.30 10.18
CA ARG A 61 6.67 -11.68 10.63
C ARG A 61 6.90 -12.58 9.42
N GLY A 62 8.18 -12.81 9.16
CA GLY A 62 8.64 -13.85 8.27
C GLY A 62 7.96 -15.17 8.59
N ASN A 63 8.03 -16.08 7.63
CA ASN A 63 7.99 -17.52 7.84
C ASN A 63 8.10 -17.90 9.33
N VAL A 64 6.96 -18.07 10.00
CA VAL A 64 6.89 -18.94 11.16
C VAL A 64 6.11 -20.14 10.66
N GLY A 65 6.83 -21.01 9.95
CA GLY A 65 6.48 -22.41 9.99
C GLY A 65 6.69 -22.88 11.42
N ILE A 66 5.57 -23.06 12.13
CA ILE A 66 5.34 -24.10 13.13
C ILE A 66 3.92 -24.60 12.94
#